data_AF-A0A061BPR9-F1
#
_entry.id   AF-A0A061BPR9-F1
#
_cell.length_a   1.000
_cell.length_b   1.000
_cell.length_c   1.000
_cell.angle_alpha   90.00
_cell.angle_beta   90.00
_cell.angle_gamma   90.00
#
_symmetry.space_group_name_H-M   'P 1'
#
loop_
_entity.id
_entity.type
_entity.pdbx_description
1 polymer ?
#
loop_
_entity_poly.entity_id
_entity_poly.type
_entity_poly.pdbx_seq_one_letter_code
_entity_poly.pdbx_strand_id
1 'polypeptide(L)'
;MTSINHPNNLCLVTLPFPSSTSCHCPDHVPPRELDKKFDKIQNLKNTSNNNPTNILNNLCTGLETFLGFDSTSKGYTGKGIVYSDLDRLCDGVMGFLSGVLEGVKDDNNVHHYDTNNRSNDIHALIGTIYTCIGKGQKGLQTAVAEVVNWYGTYQNNVDMKTNYVTDRLTTIYTEHLTNPQKGFKKALESLKNANNTTANEVSAALHKCIKQAKKLESTTLENTIQSVKVVDRDLKKRLQEHFDKVEMFVRVFAASAQNNDLLDVLSKLDEALKQLPGHVETQIKTQGHNAVEEFKSTMEALHGEIATMKRGEFEALKVSVEKDLFEAFVDVRKGIDKLEENYGKVIVPGVEGILGQARELKETIIGEKEKFALQVKALSEQMAALQNIYRDITAEVPKDFDAYNSRGGDWGVNQSHEIDALIQQIETNVKTHIREMLGDISSDV
;
A
#
# COMPACT_ATOMS: atom_id res chain seq x y z
N MET A 1 7.17 -40.57 38.71
CA MET A 1 6.38 -41.81 38.82
C MET A 1 7.10 -42.74 39.77
N THR A 2 6.32 -43.28 40.68
CA THR A 2 6.69 -43.96 41.92
C THR A 2 7.36 -45.31 41.70
N SER A 3 8.35 -45.55 42.55
CA SER A 3 8.94 -46.83 42.93
C SER A 3 7.98 -48.02 42.85
N ILE A 4 8.41 -49.09 42.18
CA ILE A 4 7.90 -50.44 42.40
C ILE A 4 9.07 -51.27 42.90
N ASN A 5 9.30 -51.19 44.21
CA ASN A 5 9.92 -52.25 44.98
C ASN A 5 8.98 -53.46 44.97
N HIS A 6 9.32 -54.50 44.23
CA HIS A 6 8.82 -55.85 44.53
C HIS A 6 9.89 -56.56 45.37
N PRO A 7 9.61 -56.87 46.65
CA PRO A 7 10.46 -57.77 47.41
C PRO A 7 10.17 -59.18 46.89
N ASN A 8 10.96 -59.63 45.92
CA ASN A 8 11.03 -61.06 45.64
C ASN A 8 11.63 -61.73 46.88
N ASN A 9 10.78 -62.39 47.66
CA ASN A 9 11.16 -63.41 48.62
C ASN A 9 11.69 -64.64 47.85
N LEU A 10 12.82 -64.47 47.17
CA LEU A 10 13.71 -65.57 46.86
C LEU A 10 14.59 -65.74 48.09
N CYS A 11 14.28 -66.75 48.90
CA CYS A 11 15.15 -67.22 49.94
C CYS A 11 16.52 -67.52 49.29
N LEU A 12 17.52 -66.68 49.54
CA LEU A 12 18.92 -67.01 49.28
C LEU A 12 19.26 -68.17 50.22
N VAL A 13 19.01 -69.39 49.77
CA VAL A 13 19.70 -70.55 50.31
C VAL A 13 21.13 -70.42 49.83
N THR A 14 21.98 -69.85 50.68
CA THR A 14 23.42 -69.94 50.53
C THR A 14 23.77 -71.42 50.66
N LEU A 15 23.80 -72.13 49.53
CA LEU A 15 24.38 -73.46 49.48
C LEU A 15 25.88 -73.29 49.82
N PRO A 16 26.38 -73.89 50.91
CA PRO A 16 27.80 -73.88 51.17
C PRO A 16 28.46 -74.69 50.06
N PHE A 17 29.06 -74.01 49.09
CA PHE A 17 29.95 -74.68 48.14
C PHE A 17 31.18 -75.14 48.92
N PRO A 18 31.45 -76.45 49.01
CA PRO A 18 32.72 -76.91 49.55
C PRO A 18 33.84 -76.38 48.65
N SER A 19 34.97 -76.03 49.27
CA SER A 19 36.17 -75.57 48.58
C SER A 19 36.50 -76.51 47.40
N SER A 20 36.53 -75.92 46.21
CA SER A 20 36.87 -76.56 44.93
C SER A 20 38.11 -77.43 45.06
N THR A 21 37.91 -78.73 45.28
CA THR A 21 38.85 -79.73 44.80
C THR A 21 38.49 -79.92 43.34
N SER A 22 39.46 -79.62 42.46
CA SER A 22 39.42 -79.87 41.02
C SER A 22 38.61 -81.14 40.73
N CYS A 23 37.40 -80.97 40.22
CA CYS A 23 36.55 -82.06 39.77
C CYS A 23 37.16 -82.60 38.49
N HIS A 24 38.04 -83.59 38.67
CA HIS A 24 38.48 -84.45 37.59
C HIS A 24 37.28 -85.33 37.22
N CYS A 25 36.37 -84.79 36.43
CA CYS A 25 35.37 -85.57 35.71
C CYS A 25 36.18 -86.56 34.85
N PRO A 26 36.05 -87.88 35.05
CA PRO A 26 36.64 -88.81 34.13
C PRO A 26 35.93 -88.60 32.80
N ASP A 27 36.61 -87.96 31.84
CA ASP A 27 36.28 -88.11 30.43
C ASP A 27 36.00 -89.59 30.18
N HIS A 28 34.90 -89.90 29.47
CA HIS A 28 34.45 -91.24 29.12
C HIS A 28 35.59 -92.24 29.23
N VAL A 29 35.54 -93.13 30.23
CA VAL A 29 36.61 -94.09 30.54
C VAL A 29 37.11 -94.65 29.19
N PRO A 30 38.31 -94.24 28.71
CA PRO A 30 38.78 -94.65 27.40
C PRO A 30 38.76 -96.17 27.32
N PRO A 31 38.57 -96.79 26.15
CA PRO A 31 38.64 -98.25 26.03
C PRO A 31 39.88 -98.85 26.71
N ARG A 32 41.01 -98.14 26.71
CA ARG A 32 42.24 -98.51 27.44
C ARG A 32 42.13 -98.49 28.98
N GLU A 33 41.33 -97.61 29.56
CA GLU A 33 41.07 -97.59 31.02
C GLU A 33 40.06 -98.68 31.42
N LEU A 34 39.12 -99.02 30.52
CA LEU A 34 38.28 -100.22 30.64
C LEU A 34 39.15 -101.48 30.63
N ASP A 35 40.08 -101.60 29.68
CA ASP A 35 41.03 -102.73 29.61
C ASP A 35 41.86 -102.84 30.90
N LYS A 36 42.42 -101.73 31.42
CA LYS A 36 43.13 -101.73 32.71
C LYS A 36 42.26 -102.12 33.91
N LYS A 37 40.99 -101.69 33.93
CA LYS A 37 40.03 -102.08 34.98
C LYS A 37 39.66 -103.56 34.87
N PHE A 38 39.49 -104.07 33.65
CA PHE A 38 39.32 -105.49 33.37
C PHE A 38 40.57 -106.30 33.73
N ASP A 39 41.78 -105.78 33.52
CA ASP A 39 43.04 -106.40 33.94
C ASP A 39 43.16 -106.44 35.47
N LYS A 40 42.70 -105.38 36.16
CA LYS A 40 42.63 -105.37 37.64
C LYS A 40 41.63 -106.41 38.17
N ILE A 41 40.52 -106.62 37.46
CA ILE A 41 39.55 -107.69 37.74
C ILE A 41 40.12 -109.07 37.35
N GLN A 42 40.88 -109.18 36.27
CA GLN A 42 41.57 -110.42 35.88
C GLN A 42 42.70 -110.79 36.86
N ASN A 43 43.35 -109.82 37.50
CA ASN A 43 44.33 -110.06 38.56
C ASN A 43 43.70 -110.62 39.85
N LEU A 44 42.37 -110.69 39.94
CA LEU A 44 41.67 -111.51 40.95
C LEU A 44 41.67 -113.01 40.59
N LYS A 45 42.30 -113.43 39.47
CA LYS A 45 42.44 -114.84 39.09
C LYS A 45 43.22 -115.63 40.15
N ASN A 46 42.45 -116.48 40.81
CA ASN A 46 42.79 -117.86 41.20
C ASN A 46 44.00 -118.02 42.12
N THR A 47 43.91 -117.51 43.36
CA THR A 47 44.57 -118.22 44.46
C THR A 47 43.93 -119.61 44.53
N SER A 48 44.76 -120.65 44.48
CA SER A 48 44.42 -122.08 44.34
C SER A 48 43.70 -122.70 45.54
N ASN A 49 42.79 -121.94 46.19
CA ASN A 49 41.98 -122.34 47.33
C ASN A 49 40.50 -121.97 47.04
N ASN A 50 39.95 -122.61 46.00
CA ASN A 50 38.62 -122.36 45.45
C ASN A 50 37.52 -122.91 46.37
N ASN A 51 37.25 -122.24 47.49
CA ASN A 51 35.93 -122.37 48.12
C ASN A 51 34.92 -121.47 47.37
N PRO A 52 33.63 -121.85 47.27
CA PRO A 52 32.62 -121.05 46.59
C PRO A 52 32.51 -119.61 47.13
N THR A 53 32.73 -119.43 48.43
CA THR A 53 32.64 -118.14 49.13
C THR A 53 33.64 -117.10 48.60
N ASN A 54 34.87 -117.49 48.32
CA ASN A 54 35.91 -116.59 47.82
C ASN A 54 35.62 -116.13 46.39
N ILE A 55 35.05 -117.02 45.57
CA ILE A 55 34.62 -116.69 44.20
C ILE A 55 33.47 -115.68 44.24
N LEU A 56 32.45 -115.91 45.08
CA LEU A 56 31.35 -114.96 45.25
C LEU A 56 31.83 -113.62 45.78
N ASN A 57 32.70 -113.61 46.79
CA ASN A 57 33.24 -112.36 47.35
C ASN A 57 34.03 -111.56 46.30
N ASN A 58 34.94 -112.22 45.55
CA ASN A 58 35.70 -111.55 44.51
C ASN A 58 34.81 -111.05 43.35
N LEU A 59 33.75 -111.79 43.01
CA LEU A 59 32.77 -111.35 42.01
C LEU A 59 31.98 -110.15 42.50
N CYS A 60 31.48 -110.17 43.74
CA CYS A 60 30.76 -109.06 44.35
C CYS A 60 31.66 -107.82 44.43
N THR A 61 32.87 -107.91 45.00
CA THR A 61 33.81 -106.78 45.06
C THR A 61 34.24 -106.29 43.68
N GLY A 62 34.41 -107.21 42.72
CA GLY A 62 34.68 -106.87 41.31
C GLY A 62 33.53 -106.09 40.68
N LEU A 63 32.28 -106.51 40.90
CA LEU A 63 31.07 -105.83 40.44
C LEU A 63 30.86 -104.49 41.14
N GLU A 64 31.07 -104.40 42.45
CA GLU A 64 31.01 -103.14 43.21
C GLU A 64 32.04 -102.15 42.66
N THR A 65 33.28 -102.59 42.42
CA THR A 65 34.33 -101.74 41.82
C THR A 65 34.01 -101.36 40.38
N PHE A 66 33.52 -102.30 39.58
CA PHE A 66 33.16 -102.09 38.18
C PHE A 66 32.00 -101.09 38.05
N LEU A 67 30.96 -101.26 38.85
CA LEU A 67 29.81 -100.35 38.94
C LEU A 67 30.15 -99.05 39.70
N GLY A 68 31.22 -99.06 40.51
CA GLY A 68 31.61 -97.92 41.33
C GLY A 68 30.76 -97.78 42.59
N PHE A 69 30.10 -98.85 43.04
CA PHE A 69 29.34 -98.91 44.27
C PHE A 69 30.29 -98.99 45.47
N ASP A 70 30.05 -98.19 46.49
CA ASP A 70 30.71 -98.28 47.80
C ASP A 70 29.71 -98.83 48.82
N SER A 71 29.99 -100.05 49.30
CA SER A 71 29.17 -100.75 50.27
C SER A 71 29.12 -100.06 51.63
N THR A 72 30.07 -99.17 51.95
CA THR A 72 30.11 -98.40 53.19
C THR A 72 29.09 -97.25 53.17
N SER A 73 29.12 -96.44 52.11
CA SER A 73 28.15 -95.36 51.92
C SER A 73 26.78 -95.84 51.38
N LYS A 74 26.70 -97.09 50.92
CA LYS A 74 25.54 -97.66 50.22
C LYS A 74 25.14 -96.84 48.98
N GLY A 75 26.12 -96.20 48.34
CA GLY A 75 25.94 -95.30 47.21
C GLY A 75 26.99 -95.51 46.12
N TYR A 76 26.86 -94.80 45.00
CA TYR A 76 27.83 -94.87 43.91
C TYR A 76 28.87 -93.74 44.03
N THR A 77 30.13 -94.11 43.92
CA THR A 77 31.29 -93.20 44.03
C THR A 77 31.58 -92.41 42.75
N GLY A 78 30.88 -92.70 41.64
CA GLY A 78 31.16 -92.14 40.31
C GLY A 78 32.45 -92.64 39.66
N LYS A 79 33.20 -93.55 40.30
CA LYS A 79 34.46 -94.11 39.78
C LYS A 79 34.28 -95.36 38.90
N GLY A 80 33.08 -95.93 38.87
CA GLY A 80 32.73 -97.10 38.07
C GLY A 80 32.08 -96.75 36.74
N ILE A 81 31.42 -97.72 36.11
CA ILE A 81 30.65 -97.52 34.88
C ILE A 81 29.29 -96.86 35.12
N VAL A 82 28.85 -96.76 36.37
CA VAL A 82 27.56 -96.15 36.70
C VAL A 82 27.68 -94.64 36.58
N TYR A 83 26.84 -94.09 35.71
CA TYR A 83 26.64 -92.67 35.48
C TYR A 83 26.50 -91.93 36.82
N SER A 84 27.38 -90.96 37.08
CA SER A 84 27.40 -90.28 38.38
C SER A 84 26.09 -89.51 38.62
N ASP A 85 25.69 -89.32 39.87
CA ASP A 85 24.50 -88.54 40.18
C ASP A 85 24.62 -87.08 39.69
N LEU A 86 25.85 -86.56 39.58
CA LEU A 86 26.13 -85.25 38.98
C LEU A 86 25.89 -85.26 37.47
N ASP A 87 26.32 -86.30 36.75
CA ASP A 87 26.06 -86.42 35.31
C ASP A 87 24.56 -86.60 35.03
N ARG A 88 23.85 -87.37 35.87
CA ARG A 88 22.37 -87.49 35.80
C ARG A 88 21.68 -86.15 36.01
N LEU A 89 22.20 -85.32 36.91
CA LEU A 89 21.70 -83.96 37.11
C LEU A 89 21.98 -83.08 35.89
N CYS A 90 23.17 -83.16 35.28
CA CYS A 90 23.49 -82.45 34.04
C CYS A 90 22.51 -82.83 32.91
N ASP A 91 22.23 -84.13 32.75
CA ASP A 91 21.25 -84.62 31.79
C ASP A 91 19.83 -84.14 32.10
N GLY A 92 19.45 -84.13 33.38
CA GLY A 92 18.18 -83.58 33.84
C GLY A 92 18.02 -82.10 33.50
N VAL A 93 19.05 -81.29 33.69
CA VAL A 93 19.05 -79.85 33.32
C VAL A 93 18.95 -79.67 31.81
N MET A 94 19.73 -80.41 31.02
CA MET A 94 19.66 -80.35 29.56
C MET A 94 18.29 -80.80 29.04
N GLY A 95 17.72 -81.86 29.61
CA GLY A 95 16.37 -82.33 29.31
C GLY A 95 15.30 -81.29 29.67
N PHE A 96 15.45 -80.61 30.81
CA PHE A 96 14.58 -79.49 31.19
C PHE A 96 14.66 -78.33 30.18
N LEU A 97 15.88 -77.88 29.83
CA LEU A 97 16.08 -76.79 28.87
C LEU A 97 15.50 -77.15 27.49
N SER A 98 15.76 -78.37 27.02
CA SER A 98 15.20 -78.89 25.77
C SER A 98 13.67 -78.90 25.81
N GLY A 99 13.06 -79.39 26.90
CA GLY A 99 11.62 -79.44 27.05
C GLY A 99 10.95 -78.05 27.09
N VAL A 100 11.57 -77.07 27.75
CA VAL A 100 11.08 -75.68 27.76
C VAL A 100 11.12 -75.06 26.37
N LEU A 101 12.25 -75.20 25.67
CA LEU A 101 12.42 -74.66 24.31
C LEU A 101 11.49 -75.34 23.30
N GLU A 102 11.32 -76.66 23.41
CA GLU A 102 10.37 -77.44 22.62
C GLU A 102 8.93 -76.96 22.82
N GLY A 103 8.57 -76.55 24.05
CA GLY A 103 7.25 -76.02 24.37
C GLY A 103 6.92 -74.65 23.77
N VAL A 104 7.94 -73.86 23.40
CA VAL A 104 7.77 -72.49 22.88
C VAL A 104 8.20 -72.31 21.42
N LYS A 105 8.78 -73.33 20.78
CA LYS A 105 9.31 -73.24 19.42
C LYS A 105 8.28 -72.83 18.36
N ASP A 106 7.02 -73.26 18.55
CA ASP A 106 5.92 -72.99 17.63
C ASP A 106 5.11 -71.75 18.06
N ASP A 107 5.52 -71.05 19.13
CA ASP A 107 4.90 -69.79 19.53
C ASP A 107 5.25 -68.71 18.49
N ASN A 108 4.23 -68.05 17.95
CA ASN A 108 4.40 -67.02 16.92
C ASN A 108 5.30 -65.87 17.37
N ASN A 109 5.26 -65.50 18.65
CA ASN A 109 6.08 -64.42 19.18
C ASN A 109 7.55 -64.85 19.26
N VAL A 110 7.83 -66.11 19.59
CA VAL A 110 9.20 -66.65 19.58
C VAL A 110 9.70 -66.78 18.14
N HIS A 111 8.93 -67.45 17.29
CA HIS A 111 9.29 -67.70 15.89
C HIS A 111 9.49 -66.41 15.07
N HIS A 112 8.81 -65.31 15.40
CA HIS A 112 8.95 -64.04 14.66
C HIS A 112 10.30 -63.33 14.84
N TYR A 113 10.97 -63.57 15.97
CA TYR A 113 12.29 -62.99 16.29
C TYR A 113 13.41 -64.02 16.24
N ASP A 114 13.08 -65.30 16.14
CA ASP A 114 14.03 -66.35 15.82
C ASP A 114 14.51 -66.18 14.37
N THR A 115 15.80 -65.94 14.17
CA THR A 115 16.33 -65.73 12.81
C THR A 115 16.56 -67.05 12.11
N ASN A 116 16.06 -67.19 10.87
CA ASN A 116 16.29 -68.32 9.96
C ASN A 116 17.76 -68.53 9.53
N ASN A 117 18.73 -68.05 10.31
CA ASN A 117 20.12 -68.40 10.13
C ASN A 117 20.27 -69.81 10.73
N ARG A 118 20.15 -70.84 9.89
CA ARG A 118 20.07 -72.28 10.24
C ARG A 118 21.05 -72.80 11.32
N SER A 119 22.08 -72.05 11.68
CA SER A 119 23.01 -72.38 12.78
C SER A 119 22.51 -71.95 14.17
N ASN A 120 21.62 -70.96 14.25
CA ASN A 120 21.19 -70.30 15.49
C ASN A 120 19.65 -70.17 15.58
N ASP A 121 18.89 -71.06 14.93
CA ASP A 121 17.44 -71.14 15.15
C ASP A 121 17.11 -72.07 16.33
N ILE A 122 15.90 -71.93 16.89
CA ILE A 122 15.50 -72.69 18.07
C ILE A 122 15.47 -74.21 17.81
N HIS A 123 15.24 -74.64 16.57
CA HIS A 123 15.24 -76.05 16.18
C HIS A 123 16.66 -76.64 16.24
N ALA A 124 17.65 -75.93 15.70
CA ALA A 124 19.06 -76.31 15.75
C ALA A 124 19.59 -76.32 17.20
N LEU A 125 19.15 -75.35 18.03
CA LEU A 125 19.47 -75.30 19.45
C LEU A 125 18.95 -76.55 20.18
N ILE A 126 17.66 -76.88 20.01
CA ILE A 126 17.04 -78.06 20.64
C ILE A 126 17.78 -79.34 20.23
N GLY A 127 18.09 -79.50 18.94
CA GLY A 127 18.89 -80.63 18.45
C GLY A 127 20.27 -80.71 19.10
N THR A 128 20.96 -79.57 19.22
CA THR A 128 22.28 -79.51 19.85
C THR A 128 22.22 -79.91 21.32
N ILE A 129 21.22 -79.44 22.08
CA ILE A 129 21.01 -79.83 23.48
C ILE A 129 20.78 -81.34 23.59
N TYR A 130 19.95 -81.93 22.73
CA TYR A 130 19.73 -83.38 22.72
C TYR A 130 21.03 -84.16 22.52
N THR A 131 21.92 -83.70 21.63
CA THR A 131 23.23 -84.36 21.44
C THR A 131 24.19 -84.17 22.61
N CYS A 132 23.91 -83.23 23.53
CA CYS A 132 24.73 -82.98 24.70
C CYS A 132 24.36 -83.88 25.90
N ILE A 133 23.14 -84.45 25.89
CA ILE A 133 22.70 -85.44 26.88
C ILE A 133 23.63 -86.66 26.84
N GLY A 134 24.02 -87.17 28.00
CA GLY A 134 24.95 -88.28 28.13
C GLY A 134 26.43 -87.86 28.17
N LYS A 135 26.76 -86.58 27.94
CA LYS A 135 28.14 -86.06 27.93
C LYS A 135 28.57 -85.37 29.25
N GLY A 136 27.75 -85.48 30.31
CA GLY A 136 28.06 -84.94 31.63
C GLY A 136 28.30 -83.42 31.63
N GLN A 137 29.26 -82.96 32.44
CA GLN A 137 29.58 -81.52 32.61
C GLN A 137 29.91 -80.82 31.29
N LYS A 138 30.67 -81.46 30.39
CA LYS A 138 31.06 -80.86 29.11
C LYS A 138 29.86 -80.66 28.19
N GLY A 139 28.94 -81.62 28.17
CA GLY A 139 27.65 -81.49 27.49
C GLY A 139 26.85 -80.31 28.01
N LEU A 140 26.74 -80.20 29.34
CA LEU A 140 26.02 -79.09 29.97
C LEU A 140 26.63 -77.72 29.63
N GLN A 141 27.95 -77.58 29.67
CA GLN A 141 28.63 -76.33 29.30
C GLN A 141 28.32 -75.93 27.84
N THR A 142 28.38 -76.88 26.91
CA THR A 142 28.01 -76.64 25.51
C THR A 142 26.54 -76.26 25.37
N ALA A 143 25.63 -77.02 25.98
CA ALA A 143 24.19 -76.74 25.91
C ALA A 143 23.85 -75.33 26.44
N VAL A 144 24.40 -74.94 27.59
CA VAL A 144 24.17 -73.61 28.16
C VAL A 144 24.76 -72.50 27.28
N ALA A 145 25.96 -72.71 26.73
CA ALA A 145 26.57 -71.72 25.83
C ALA A 145 25.70 -71.46 24.59
N GLU A 146 25.13 -72.52 23.99
CA GLU A 146 24.24 -72.40 22.84
C GLU A 146 22.93 -71.69 23.20
N VAL A 147 22.33 -72.00 24.36
CA VAL A 147 21.11 -71.31 24.83
C VAL A 147 21.38 -69.82 25.02
N VAL A 148 22.52 -69.45 25.62
CA VAL A 148 22.90 -68.04 25.82
C VAL A 148 23.11 -67.33 24.48
N ASN A 149 23.77 -67.99 23.53
CA ASN A 149 24.01 -67.43 22.19
C ASN A 149 22.71 -67.21 21.41
N TRP A 150 21.82 -68.21 21.41
CA TRP A 150 20.50 -68.10 20.80
C TRP A 150 19.68 -66.99 21.45
N TYR A 151 19.61 -66.97 22.79
CA TYR A 151 18.86 -65.94 23.53
C TYR A 151 19.39 -64.53 23.25
N GLY A 152 20.71 -64.35 23.19
CA GLY A 152 21.32 -63.07 22.83
C GLY A 152 20.95 -62.62 21.42
N THR A 153 20.92 -63.54 20.46
CA THR A 153 20.49 -63.26 19.07
C THR A 153 19.01 -62.89 19.01
N TYR A 154 18.15 -63.69 19.64
CA TYR A 154 16.72 -63.46 19.76
C TYR A 154 16.42 -62.09 20.38
N GLN A 155 17.04 -61.79 21.54
CA GLN A 155 16.86 -60.53 22.23
C GLN A 155 17.28 -59.35 21.37
N ASN A 156 18.42 -59.44 20.67
CA ASN A 156 18.86 -58.38 19.76
C ASN A 156 17.85 -58.13 18.64
N ASN A 157 17.21 -59.17 18.09
CA ASN A 157 16.17 -58.99 17.07
C ASN A 157 14.90 -58.30 17.63
N VAL A 158 14.51 -58.64 18.85
CA VAL A 158 13.42 -57.96 19.57
C VAL A 158 13.77 -56.48 19.76
N ASP A 159 14.95 -56.19 20.29
CA ASP A 159 15.42 -54.83 20.56
C ASP A 159 15.52 -54.01 19.27
N MET A 160 16.07 -54.57 18.18
CA MET A 160 16.16 -53.87 16.90
C MET A 160 14.79 -53.47 16.35
N LYS A 161 13.82 -54.39 16.34
CA LYS A 161 12.48 -54.14 15.79
C LYS A 161 11.68 -53.19 16.67
N THR A 162 11.78 -53.32 18.00
CA THR A 162 11.08 -52.44 18.96
C THR A 162 11.69 -51.03 19.02
N ASN A 163 13.02 -50.92 18.95
CA ASN A 163 13.70 -49.64 18.83
C ASN A 163 13.36 -48.96 17.50
N TYR A 164 13.23 -49.71 16.40
CA TYR A 164 12.80 -49.13 15.13
C TYR A 164 11.42 -48.46 15.21
N VAL A 165 10.46 -49.03 15.94
CA VAL A 165 9.17 -48.37 16.22
C VAL A 165 9.37 -47.12 17.06
N THR A 166 10.12 -47.25 18.16
CA THR A 166 10.38 -46.18 19.12
C THR A 166 11.07 -44.98 18.47
N ASP A 167 12.08 -45.20 17.64
CA ASP A 167 12.84 -44.17 16.93
C ASP A 167 11.96 -43.41 15.93
N ARG A 168 11.08 -44.11 15.23
CA ARG A 168 10.16 -43.50 14.26
C ARG A 168 9.09 -42.65 14.94
N LEU A 169 8.51 -43.12 16.03
CA LEU A 169 7.61 -42.33 16.87
C LEU A 169 8.33 -41.12 17.50
N THR A 170 9.56 -41.32 17.99
CA THR A 170 10.39 -40.25 18.54
C THR A 170 10.71 -39.20 17.47
N THR A 171 10.91 -39.59 16.22
CA THR A 171 11.13 -38.67 15.09
C THR A 171 9.90 -37.78 14.86
N ILE A 172 8.68 -38.34 14.90
CA ILE A 172 7.44 -37.55 14.81
C ILE A 172 7.40 -36.52 15.94
N TYR A 173 7.56 -36.98 17.18
CA TYR A 173 7.44 -36.13 18.36
C TYR A 173 8.51 -35.04 18.42
N THR A 174 9.78 -35.42 18.24
CA THR A 174 10.92 -34.51 18.40
C THR A 174 11.15 -33.67 17.15
N GLU A 175 11.34 -34.26 15.99
CA GLU A 175 11.81 -33.52 14.80
C GLU A 175 10.71 -32.69 14.14
N HIS A 176 9.45 -33.09 14.26
CA HIS A 176 8.34 -32.42 13.58
C HIS A 176 7.48 -31.56 14.51
N LEU A 177 7.18 -32.03 15.73
CA LEU A 177 6.19 -31.39 16.60
C LEU A 177 6.80 -30.49 17.68
N THR A 178 7.91 -30.88 18.30
CA THR A 178 8.43 -30.17 19.50
C THR A 178 9.73 -29.40 19.26
N ASN A 179 10.60 -29.82 18.34
CA ASN A 179 11.89 -29.16 18.14
C ASN A 179 11.71 -27.77 17.48
N PRO A 180 12.10 -26.67 18.13
CA PRO A 180 11.91 -25.32 17.59
C PRO A 180 12.82 -25.01 16.39
N GLN A 181 13.85 -25.82 16.16
CA GLN A 181 14.84 -25.61 15.10
C GLN A 181 14.64 -26.50 13.87
N LYS A 182 13.61 -27.37 13.88
CA LYS A 182 13.34 -28.31 12.77
C LYS A 182 11.84 -28.48 12.51
N GLY A 183 11.53 -29.16 11.42
CA GLY A 183 10.19 -29.63 11.07
C GLY A 183 9.12 -28.54 11.01
N PHE A 184 7.90 -28.93 11.39
CA PHE A 184 6.74 -28.05 11.32
C PHE A 184 6.82 -26.92 12.35
N LYS A 185 7.30 -27.20 13.57
CA LYS A 185 7.42 -26.18 14.62
C LYS A 185 8.30 -25.01 14.19
N LYS A 186 9.46 -25.25 13.56
CA LYS A 186 10.29 -24.17 12.98
C LYS A 186 9.58 -23.40 11.86
N ALA A 187 8.87 -24.11 10.98
CA ALA A 187 8.13 -23.47 9.91
C ALA A 187 7.05 -22.53 10.47
N LEU A 188 6.34 -22.98 11.52
CA LEU A 188 5.35 -22.17 12.22
C LEU A 188 5.95 -20.94 12.89
N GLU A 189 7.10 -21.08 13.58
CA GLU A 189 7.80 -19.91 14.14
C GLU A 189 8.27 -18.95 13.03
N SER A 190 8.69 -19.47 11.87
CA SER A 190 9.05 -18.63 10.72
C SER A 190 7.84 -17.85 10.18
N LEU A 191 6.65 -18.46 10.18
CA LEU A 191 5.41 -17.79 9.78
C LEU A 191 5.00 -16.72 10.81
N LYS A 192 5.12 -17.03 12.10
CA LYS A 192 4.84 -16.07 13.18
C LYS A 192 5.72 -14.83 13.14
N ASN A 193 6.98 -15.01 12.72
CA ASN A 193 7.98 -13.94 12.65
C ASN A 193 8.12 -13.31 11.25
N ALA A 194 7.32 -13.73 10.27
CA ALA A 194 7.35 -13.12 8.94
C ALA A 194 6.88 -11.66 9.04
N ASN A 195 7.69 -10.72 8.52
CA ASN A 195 7.29 -9.32 8.52
C ASN A 195 6.18 -9.10 7.50
N ASN A 196 5.14 -8.38 7.93
CA ASN A 196 3.98 -8.05 7.10
C ASN A 196 4.25 -6.94 6.07
N THR A 197 5.48 -6.44 5.97
CA THR A 197 5.84 -5.36 5.06
C THR A 197 6.00 -5.82 3.61
N THR A 198 6.17 -7.13 3.37
CA THR A 198 6.10 -7.71 2.01
C THR A 198 5.31 -9.02 2.00
N ALA A 199 4.28 -9.11 1.15
CA ALA A 199 3.44 -10.30 1.02
C ALA A 199 4.23 -11.58 0.64
N ASN A 200 5.37 -11.41 -0.05
CA ASN A 200 6.28 -12.48 -0.43
C ASN A 200 6.85 -13.26 0.77
N GLU A 201 7.14 -12.59 1.90
CA GLU A 201 7.70 -13.27 3.08
C GLU A 201 6.68 -14.17 3.76
N VAL A 202 5.44 -13.68 3.91
CA VAL A 202 4.33 -14.44 4.50
C VAL A 202 3.98 -15.65 3.62
N SER A 203 3.88 -15.45 2.29
CA SER A 203 3.63 -16.53 1.34
C SER A 203 4.72 -17.61 1.37
N ALA A 204 6.00 -17.19 1.40
CA ALA A 204 7.11 -18.12 1.50
C ALA A 204 7.12 -18.90 2.84
N ALA A 205 6.76 -18.25 3.94
CA ALA A 205 6.68 -18.89 5.25
C ALA A 205 5.50 -19.88 5.34
N LEU A 206 4.35 -19.55 4.73
CA LEU A 206 3.20 -20.43 4.64
C LEU A 206 3.51 -21.67 3.79
N HIS A 207 4.15 -21.51 2.64
CA HIS A 207 4.64 -22.62 1.81
C HIS A 207 5.58 -23.56 2.58
N LYS A 208 6.44 -23.02 3.45
CA LYS A 208 7.29 -23.86 4.32
C LYS A 208 6.45 -24.70 5.28
N CYS A 209 5.39 -24.14 5.86
CA CYS A 209 4.48 -24.89 6.75
C CYS A 209 3.81 -26.05 6.01
N ILE A 210 3.20 -25.76 4.85
CA ILE A 210 2.57 -26.76 3.98
C ILE A 210 3.56 -27.88 3.62
N LYS A 211 4.78 -27.51 3.20
CA LYS A 211 5.83 -28.49 2.84
C LYS A 211 6.22 -29.39 4.02
N GLN A 212 6.35 -28.84 5.23
CA GLN A 212 6.70 -29.64 6.41
C GLN A 212 5.55 -30.55 6.87
N ALA A 213 4.31 -30.08 6.78
CA ALA A 213 3.12 -30.91 7.04
C ALA A 213 3.04 -32.08 6.06
N LYS A 214 3.25 -31.83 4.76
CA LYS A 214 3.31 -32.88 3.74
C LYS A 214 4.43 -33.88 4.01
N LYS A 215 5.63 -33.43 4.37
CA LYS A 215 6.76 -34.32 4.72
C LYS A 215 6.44 -35.22 5.92
N LEU A 216 5.78 -34.65 6.94
CA LEU A 216 5.35 -35.41 8.12
C LEU A 216 4.40 -36.55 7.72
N GLU A 217 3.43 -36.28 6.86
CA GLU A 217 2.48 -37.29 6.37
C GLU A 217 3.12 -38.28 5.39
N SER A 218 3.66 -37.81 4.25
CA SER A 218 4.05 -38.68 3.13
C SER A 218 5.34 -39.46 3.35
N THR A 219 6.11 -39.12 4.39
CA THR A 219 7.43 -39.73 4.62
C THR A 219 7.56 -40.22 6.06
N THR A 220 7.41 -39.32 7.04
CA THR A 220 7.67 -39.71 8.43
C THR A 220 6.60 -40.68 8.95
N LEU A 221 5.32 -40.38 8.75
CA LEU A 221 4.23 -41.27 9.14
C LEU A 221 4.29 -42.61 8.39
N GLU A 222 4.49 -42.60 7.07
CA GLU A 222 4.60 -43.85 6.29
C GLU A 222 5.76 -44.73 6.76
N ASN A 223 6.92 -44.16 7.10
CA ASN A 223 8.02 -44.93 7.68
C ASN A 223 7.66 -45.52 9.06
N THR A 224 6.87 -44.81 9.86
CA THR A 224 6.36 -45.35 11.14
C THR A 224 5.32 -46.45 10.93
N ILE A 225 4.46 -46.34 9.91
CA ILE A 225 3.54 -47.42 9.53
C ILE A 225 4.33 -48.68 9.16
N GLN A 226 5.44 -48.54 8.44
CA GLN A 226 6.31 -49.68 8.12
C GLN A 226 7.01 -50.25 9.37
N SER A 227 7.42 -49.43 10.34
CA SER A 227 8.04 -49.95 11.57
C SER A 227 7.06 -50.75 12.42
N VAL A 228 5.79 -50.36 12.49
CA VAL A 228 4.76 -51.13 13.21
C VAL A 228 4.40 -52.43 12.49
N LYS A 229 4.68 -52.56 11.18
CA LYS A 229 4.45 -53.83 10.44
C LYS A 229 5.49 -54.91 10.74
N VAL A 230 6.68 -54.55 11.22
CA VAL A 230 7.78 -55.52 11.44
C VAL A 230 7.80 -56.14 12.83
N VAL A 231 6.96 -55.67 13.77
CA VAL A 231 6.80 -56.29 15.09
C VAL A 231 5.83 -57.47 15.05
N ASP A 232 5.88 -58.33 16.08
CA ASP A 232 5.00 -59.48 16.21
C ASP A 232 3.51 -59.08 16.34
N ARG A 233 2.63 -60.06 16.14
CA ARG A 233 1.18 -59.86 16.13
C ARG A 233 0.66 -59.29 17.45
N ASP A 234 1.18 -59.75 18.58
CA ASP A 234 0.66 -59.40 19.90
C ASP A 234 1.08 -57.98 20.28
N LEU A 235 2.35 -57.63 20.04
CA LEU A 235 2.84 -56.27 20.22
C LEU A 235 2.13 -55.30 19.28
N LYS A 236 1.94 -55.68 18.00
CA LYS A 236 1.15 -54.88 17.05
C LYS A 236 -0.25 -54.60 17.57
N LYS A 237 -0.96 -55.63 18.05
CA LYS A 237 -2.31 -55.49 18.60
C LYS A 237 -2.34 -54.54 19.81
N ARG A 238 -1.34 -54.60 20.68
CA ARG A 238 -1.22 -53.71 21.85
C ARG A 238 -0.94 -52.26 21.47
N LEU A 239 -0.19 -52.03 20.38
CA LEU A 239 0.14 -50.69 19.90
C LEU A 239 -0.95 -50.08 19.01
N GLN A 240 -1.78 -50.92 18.39
CA GLN A 240 -2.69 -50.53 17.31
C GLN A 240 -3.60 -49.36 17.68
N GLU A 241 -4.30 -49.41 18.82
CA GLU A 241 -5.25 -48.34 19.19
C GLU A 241 -4.56 -46.97 19.29
N HIS A 242 -3.39 -46.91 19.92
CA HIS A 242 -2.63 -45.66 20.05
C HIS A 242 -2.03 -45.22 18.72
N PHE A 243 -1.54 -46.17 17.93
CA PHE A 243 -0.97 -45.90 16.63
C PHE A 243 -2.01 -45.36 15.65
N ASP A 244 -3.20 -45.96 15.59
CA ASP A 244 -4.32 -45.53 14.74
C ASP A 244 -4.74 -44.09 15.07
N LYS A 245 -4.72 -43.70 16.35
CA LYS A 245 -4.95 -42.31 16.78
C LYS A 245 -3.85 -41.37 16.26
N VAL A 246 -2.58 -41.76 16.39
CA VAL A 246 -1.45 -40.96 15.87
C VAL A 246 -1.55 -40.80 14.36
N GLU A 247 -1.81 -41.89 13.63
CA GLU A 247 -2.01 -41.87 12.18
C GLU A 247 -3.15 -40.93 11.79
N MET A 248 -4.32 -41.08 12.40
CA MET A 248 -5.48 -40.23 12.15
C MET A 248 -5.16 -38.76 12.40
N PHE A 249 -4.58 -38.43 13.56
CA PHE A 249 -4.27 -37.04 13.90
C PHE A 249 -3.24 -36.43 12.97
N VAL A 250 -2.20 -37.17 12.58
CA VAL A 250 -1.20 -36.69 11.62
C VAL A 250 -1.83 -36.44 10.25
N ARG A 251 -2.69 -37.34 9.75
CA ARG A 251 -3.37 -37.16 8.46
C ARG A 251 -4.33 -35.97 8.47
N VAL A 252 -5.16 -35.85 9.51
CA VAL A 252 -6.09 -34.71 9.66
C VAL A 252 -5.33 -33.38 9.76
N PHE A 253 -4.26 -33.36 10.56
CA PHE A 253 -3.39 -32.19 10.67
C PHE A 253 -2.75 -31.82 9.33
N ALA A 254 -2.18 -32.79 8.62
CA ALA A 254 -1.52 -32.56 7.35
C ALA A 254 -2.50 -32.10 6.26
N ALA A 255 -3.69 -32.68 6.20
CA ALA A 255 -4.75 -32.24 5.27
C ALA A 255 -5.16 -30.78 5.56
N SER A 256 -5.34 -30.44 6.83
CA SER A 256 -5.71 -29.08 7.26
C SER A 256 -4.61 -28.06 6.93
N ALA A 257 -3.35 -28.41 7.19
CA ALA A 257 -2.21 -27.55 6.93
C ALA A 257 -1.87 -27.41 5.44
N GLN A 258 -2.31 -28.35 4.59
CA GLN A 258 -2.12 -28.33 3.13
C GLN A 258 -3.24 -27.59 2.39
N ASN A 259 -4.20 -26.98 3.11
CA ASN A 259 -5.18 -26.10 2.49
C ASN A 259 -4.48 -24.86 1.89
N ASN A 260 -4.71 -24.63 0.59
CA ASN A 260 -4.08 -23.56 -0.18
C ASN A 260 -4.92 -22.28 -0.27
N ASP A 261 -6.10 -22.23 0.34
CA ASP A 261 -7.04 -21.09 0.22
C ASP A 261 -6.36 -19.78 0.64
N LEU A 262 -5.55 -19.81 1.71
CA LEU A 262 -4.81 -18.63 2.15
C LEU A 262 -3.70 -18.22 1.17
N LEU A 263 -3.04 -19.17 0.51
CA LEU A 263 -2.07 -18.86 -0.56
C LEU A 263 -2.77 -18.23 -1.77
N ASP A 264 -3.96 -18.73 -2.14
CA ASP A 264 -4.74 -18.18 -3.24
C ASP A 264 -5.19 -16.75 -2.95
N VAL A 265 -5.59 -16.47 -1.70
CA VAL A 265 -5.90 -15.11 -1.24
C VAL A 265 -4.67 -14.20 -1.34
N LEU A 266 -3.51 -14.67 -0.88
CA LEU A 266 -2.25 -13.91 -0.97
C LEU A 266 -1.88 -13.62 -2.43
N SER A 267 -2.02 -14.59 -3.34
CA SER A 267 -1.76 -14.40 -4.77
C SER A 267 -2.70 -13.37 -5.41
N LYS A 268 -3.99 -13.38 -5.04
CA LYS A 268 -4.95 -12.38 -5.52
C LYS A 268 -4.64 -10.98 -4.98
N LEU A 269 -4.22 -10.89 -3.72
CA LEU A 269 -3.79 -9.64 -3.10
C LEU A 269 -2.57 -9.06 -3.83
N ASP A 270 -1.57 -9.89 -4.12
CA ASP A 270 -0.37 -9.48 -4.86
C ASP A 270 -0.71 -8.96 -6.27
N GLU A 271 -1.58 -9.66 -7.00
CA GLU A 271 -2.03 -9.20 -8.32
C GLU A 271 -2.81 -7.88 -8.24
N ALA A 272 -3.71 -7.75 -7.28
CA ALA A 272 -4.46 -6.51 -7.06
C ALA A 272 -3.54 -5.32 -6.72
N LEU A 273 -2.56 -5.53 -5.83
CA LEU A 273 -1.57 -4.52 -5.47
C LEU A 273 -0.67 -4.15 -6.65
N LYS A 274 -0.34 -5.10 -7.53
CA LYS A 274 0.44 -4.87 -8.75
C LYS A 274 -0.33 -4.06 -9.79
N GLN A 275 -1.65 -4.25 -9.88
CA GLN A 275 -2.51 -3.51 -10.81
C GLN A 275 -2.90 -2.11 -10.30
N LEU A 276 -2.89 -1.89 -8.98
CA LEU A 276 -3.32 -0.63 -8.36
C LEU A 276 -2.61 0.62 -8.92
N PRO A 277 -1.27 0.67 -9.11
CA PRO A 277 -0.61 1.85 -9.67
C PRO A 277 -1.10 2.22 -11.06
N GLY A 278 -1.30 1.23 -11.94
CA GLY A 278 -1.79 1.45 -13.30
C GLY A 278 -3.25 1.92 -13.32
N HIS A 279 -4.08 1.40 -12.41
CA HIS A 279 -5.46 1.86 -12.26
C HIS A 279 -5.51 3.32 -11.77
N VAL A 280 -4.70 3.68 -10.77
CA VAL A 280 -4.59 5.05 -10.26
C VAL A 280 -4.07 6.00 -11.33
N GLU A 281 -3.02 5.63 -12.07
CA GLU A 281 -2.48 6.44 -13.17
C GLU A 281 -3.53 6.68 -14.26
N THR A 282 -4.28 5.64 -14.64
CA THR A 282 -5.36 5.75 -15.63
C THR A 282 -6.47 6.68 -15.15
N GLN A 283 -6.90 6.54 -13.89
CA GLN A 283 -7.90 7.42 -13.28
C GLN A 283 -7.43 8.88 -13.28
N ILE A 284 -6.19 9.15 -12.89
CA ILE A 284 -5.61 10.51 -12.88
C ILE A 284 -5.60 11.08 -14.30
N LYS A 285 -5.17 10.31 -15.31
CA LYS A 285 -5.15 10.76 -16.72
C LYS A 285 -6.55 11.06 -17.24
N THR A 286 -7.52 10.17 -16.99
CA THR A 286 -8.90 10.36 -17.44
C THR A 286 -9.54 11.57 -16.78
N GLN A 287 -9.43 11.70 -15.45
CA GLN A 287 -10.00 12.85 -14.74
C GLN A 287 -9.31 14.16 -15.13
N GLY A 288 -7.98 14.15 -15.31
CA GLY A 288 -7.23 15.30 -15.79
C GLY A 288 -7.67 15.72 -17.21
N HIS A 289 -7.85 14.76 -18.12
CA HIS A 289 -8.33 15.05 -19.47
C HIS A 289 -9.75 15.63 -19.45
N ASN A 290 -10.67 15.02 -18.69
CA ASN A 290 -12.04 15.51 -18.55
C ASN A 290 -12.09 16.95 -18.01
N ALA A 291 -11.29 17.26 -16.98
CA ALA A 291 -11.22 18.61 -16.43
C ALA A 291 -10.70 19.65 -17.44
N VAL A 292 -9.71 19.28 -18.28
CA VAL A 292 -9.19 20.15 -19.35
C VAL A 292 -10.24 20.38 -20.44
N GLU A 293 -10.96 19.33 -20.85
CA GLU A 293 -12.04 19.46 -21.85
C GLU A 293 -13.22 20.28 -21.32
N GLU A 294 -13.60 20.11 -20.05
CA GLU A 294 -14.64 20.93 -19.42
C GLU A 294 -14.22 22.41 -19.36
N PHE A 295 -12.99 22.69 -18.93
CA PHE A 295 -12.44 24.05 -18.92
C PHE A 295 -12.41 24.66 -20.34
N LYS A 296 -11.98 23.87 -21.33
CA LYS A 296 -11.95 24.29 -22.74
C LYS A 296 -13.34 24.62 -23.27
N SER A 297 -14.32 23.75 -23.04
CA SER A 297 -15.71 23.99 -23.44
C SER A 297 -16.28 25.25 -22.79
N THR A 298 -15.94 25.50 -21.53
CA THR A 298 -16.36 26.71 -20.81
C THR A 298 -15.73 27.96 -21.41
N MET A 299 -14.44 27.91 -21.76
CA MET A 299 -13.73 29.01 -22.42
C MET A 299 -14.27 29.27 -23.84
N GLU A 300 -14.60 28.24 -24.60
CA GLU A 300 -15.23 28.37 -25.92
C GLU A 300 -16.61 29.02 -25.82
N ALA A 301 -17.43 28.64 -24.82
CA ALA A 301 -18.71 29.27 -24.55
C ALA A 301 -18.56 30.75 -24.19
N LEU A 302 -17.66 31.08 -23.25
CA LEU A 302 -17.37 32.47 -22.87
C LEU A 302 -16.89 33.30 -24.07
N HIS A 303 -16.00 32.74 -24.89
CA HIS A 303 -15.53 33.40 -26.11
C HIS A 303 -16.69 33.66 -27.09
N GLY A 304 -17.61 32.69 -27.23
CA GLY A 304 -18.82 32.83 -28.03
C GLY A 304 -19.75 33.94 -27.53
N GLU A 305 -19.96 34.04 -26.22
CA GLU A 305 -20.75 35.10 -25.58
C GLU A 305 -20.12 36.49 -25.81
N ILE A 306 -18.81 36.63 -25.57
CA ILE A 306 -18.07 37.88 -25.83
C ILE A 306 -18.19 38.28 -27.31
N ALA A 307 -18.03 37.33 -28.24
CA ALA A 307 -18.16 37.60 -29.66
C ALA A 307 -19.58 38.03 -30.04
N THR A 308 -20.59 37.49 -29.37
CA THR A 308 -22.00 37.84 -29.57
C THR A 308 -22.29 39.25 -29.04
N MET A 309 -21.83 39.57 -27.83
CA MET A 309 -21.93 40.91 -27.25
C MET A 309 -21.26 41.97 -28.16
N LYS A 310 -20.07 41.64 -28.70
CA LYS A 310 -19.35 42.53 -29.62
C LYS A 310 -20.10 42.77 -30.93
N ARG A 311 -20.70 41.74 -31.54
CA ARG A 311 -21.41 41.87 -32.82
C ARG A 311 -22.85 42.38 -32.69
N GLY A 312 -23.48 42.13 -31.55
CA GLY A 312 -24.87 42.52 -31.28
C GLY A 312 -24.91 43.88 -30.60
N GLU A 313 -24.70 43.87 -29.29
CA GLU A 313 -24.90 45.05 -28.43
C GLU A 313 -23.96 46.20 -28.78
N PHE A 314 -22.66 45.94 -28.96
CA PHE A 314 -21.71 47.00 -29.28
C PHE A 314 -21.88 47.56 -30.69
N GLU A 315 -22.20 46.72 -31.69
CA GLU A 315 -22.47 47.24 -33.04
C GLU A 315 -23.81 47.99 -33.06
N ALA A 316 -24.83 47.52 -32.34
CA ALA A 316 -26.10 48.24 -32.19
C ALA A 316 -25.90 49.59 -31.49
N LEU A 317 -25.10 49.63 -30.43
CA LEU A 317 -24.73 50.88 -29.74
C LEU A 317 -23.99 51.82 -30.69
N LYS A 318 -23.01 51.31 -31.43
CA LYS A 318 -22.26 52.09 -32.43
C LYS A 318 -23.19 52.69 -33.49
N VAL A 319 -24.09 51.88 -34.06
CA VAL A 319 -25.08 52.34 -35.05
C VAL A 319 -26.03 53.38 -34.45
N SER A 320 -26.51 53.18 -33.21
CA SER A 320 -27.35 54.16 -32.53
C SER A 320 -26.62 55.48 -32.35
N VAL A 321 -25.40 55.46 -31.82
CA VAL A 321 -24.60 56.68 -31.60
C VAL A 321 -24.30 57.39 -32.93
N GLU A 322 -23.91 56.65 -33.97
CA GLU A 322 -23.66 57.23 -35.30
C GLU A 322 -24.93 57.86 -35.88
N LYS A 323 -26.09 57.20 -35.75
CA LYS A 323 -27.38 57.71 -36.22
C LYS A 323 -27.83 58.93 -35.42
N ASP A 324 -27.83 58.85 -34.10
CA ASP A 324 -28.29 59.92 -33.20
C ASP A 324 -27.41 61.16 -33.36
N LEU A 325 -26.08 60.96 -33.51
CA LEU A 325 -25.15 62.05 -33.79
C LEU A 325 -25.40 62.65 -35.18
N PHE A 326 -25.67 61.83 -36.20
CA PHE A 326 -26.00 62.30 -37.54
C PHE A 326 -27.31 63.10 -37.56
N GLU A 327 -28.36 62.61 -36.88
CA GLU A 327 -29.63 63.32 -36.74
C GLU A 327 -29.45 64.67 -36.01
N ALA A 328 -28.68 64.69 -34.93
CA ALA A 328 -28.32 65.93 -34.23
C ALA A 328 -27.55 66.91 -35.14
N PHE A 329 -26.61 66.43 -35.95
CA PHE A 329 -25.89 67.26 -36.93
C PHE A 329 -26.83 67.84 -37.99
N VAL A 330 -27.79 67.05 -38.48
CA VAL A 330 -28.80 67.51 -39.44
C VAL A 330 -29.65 68.61 -38.83
N ASP A 331 -30.07 68.48 -37.58
CA ASP A 331 -30.91 69.49 -36.92
C ASP A 331 -30.12 70.76 -36.58
N VAL A 332 -28.87 70.65 -36.14
CA VAL A 332 -27.97 71.81 -35.98
C VAL A 332 -27.80 72.52 -37.31
N ARG A 333 -27.57 71.79 -38.41
CA ARG A 333 -27.43 72.37 -39.74
C ARG A 333 -28.69 73.11 -40.20
N LYS A 334 -29.87 72.52 -40.04
CA LYS A 334 -31.16 73.22 -40.29
C LYS A 334 -31.28 74.49 -39.45
N GLY A 335 -30.85 74.45 -38.19
CA GLY A 335 -30.83 75.61 -37.30
C GLY A 335 -29.91 76.73 -37.80
N ILE A 336 -28.71 76.37 -38.26
CA ILE A 336 -27.75 77.31 -38.88
C ILE A 336 -28.34 77.91 -40.16
N ASP A 337 -28.85 77.08 -41.07
CA ASP A 337 -29.43 77.54 -42.34
C ASP A 337 -30.59 78.53 -42.09
N LYS A 338 -31.46 78.24 -41.11
CA LYS A 338 -32.56 79.12 -40.71
C LYS A 338 -32.07 80.43 -40.07
N LEU A 339 -31.00 80.38 -39.28
CA LEU A 339 -30.37 81.57 -38.70
C LEU A 339 -29.77 82.45 -39.81
N GLU A 340 -29.06 81.85 -40.75
CA GLU A 340 -28.47 82.54 -41.90
C GLU A 340 -29.55 83.20 -42.78
N GLU A 341 -30.64 82.46 -43.06
CA GLU A 341 -31.81 82.99 -43.78
C GLU A 341 -32.47 84.16 -43.02
N ASN A 342 -32.69 84.03 -41.72
CA ASN A 342 -33.28 85.10 -40.91
C ASN A 342 -32.37 86.33 -40.81
N TYR A 343 -31.07 86.12 -40.64
CA TYR A 343 -30.09 87.20 -40.63
C TYR A 343 -30.11 87.96 -41.95
N GLY A 344 -30.09 87.24 -43.08
CA GLY A 344 -30.15 87.83 -44.43
C GLY A 344 -31.49 88.49 -44.76
N LYS A 345 -32.64 87.95 -44.31
CA LYS A 345 -33.97 88.47 -44.67
C LYS A 345 -34.53 89.52 -43.72
N VAL A 346 -34.12 89.52 -42.45
CA VAL A 346 -34.73 90.37 -41.42
C VAL A 346 -33.74 91.40 -40.89
N ILE A 347 -32.53 90.95 -40.50
CA ILE A 347 -31.54 91.84 -39.88
C ILE A 347 -30.91 92.74 -40.94
N VAL A 348 -30.41 92.18 -42.06
CA VAL A 348 -29.73 92.96 -43.10
C VAL A 348 -30.64 94.06 -43.69
N PRO A 349 -31.89 93.79 -44.12
CA PRO A 349 -32.74 94.85 -44.68
C PRO A 349 -33.15 95.90 -43.64
N GLY A 350 -33.32 95.49 -42.37
CA GLY A 350 -33.59 96.42 -41.28
C GLY A 350 -32.42 97.38 -41.02
N VAL A 351 -31.18 96.87 -41.03
CA VAL A 351 -29.97 97.68 -40.87
C VAL A 351 -29.72 98.55 -42.11
N GLU A 352 -29.96 98.05 -43.32
CA GLU A 352 -29.89 98.84 -44.56
C GLU A 352 -30.91 100.00 -44.54
N GLY A 353 -32.12 99.75 -44.05
CA GLY A 353 -33.14 100.79 -43.85
C GLY A 353 -32.69 101.88 -42.89
N ILE A 354 -32.13 101.51 -41.74
CA ILE A 354 -31.57 102.47 -40.76
C ILE A 354 -30.39 103.25 -41.38
N LEU A 355 -29.53 102.59 -42.15
CA LEU A 355 -28.40 103.24 -42.82
C LEU A 355 -28.88 104.26 -43.86
N GLY A 356 -29.95 103.96 -44.59
CA GLY A 356 -30.61 104.89 -45.52
C GLY A 356 -31.16 106.13 -44.79
N GLN A 357 -31.92 105.93 -43.72
CA GLN A 357 -32.46 107.01 -42.89
C GLN A 357 -31.37 107.88 -42.27
N ALA A 358 -30.26 107.28 -41.82
CA ALA A 358 -29.11 108.03 -41.28
C ALA A 358 -28.40 108.87 -42.34
N ARG A 359 -28.37 108.42 -43.61
CA ARG A 359 -27.82 109.21 -44.73
C ARG A 359 -28.73 110.40 -45.08
N GLU A 360 -30.03 110.19 -45.18
CA GLU A 360 -31.00 111.29 -45.39
C GLU A 360 -30.91 112.34 -44.28
N LEU A 361 -30.83 111.90 -43.03
CA LEU A 361 -30.67 112.82 -41.89
C LEU A 361 -29.36 113.61 -41.99
N LYS A 362 -28.26 112.96 -42.38
CA LYS A 362 -26.96 113.62 -42.61
C LYS A 362 -27.05 114.67 -43.71
N GLU A 363 -27.69 114.37 -44.84
CA GLU A 363 -27.87 115.33 -45.95
C GLU A 363 -28.75 116.52 -45.54
N THR A 364 -29.82 116.26 -44.78
CA THR A 364 -30.70 117.30 -44.24
C THR A 364 -29.95 118.25 -43.29
N ILE A 365 -29.13 117.69 -42.39
CA ILE A 365 -28.31 118.49 -41.46
C ILE A 365 -27.26 119.31 -42.22
N ILE A 366 -26.66 118.78 -43.30
CA ILE A 366 -25.71 119.51 -44.14
C ILE A 366 -26.42 120.68 -44.85
N GLY A 367 -27.59 120.45 -45.44
CA GLY A 367 -28.36 121.50 -46.13
C GLY A 367 -28.83 122.61 -45.20
N GLU A 368 -29.30 122.27 -43.99
CA GLU A 368 -29.68 123.25 -42.96
C GLU A 368 -28.47 124.06 -42.47
N LYS A 369 -27.31 123.42 -42.30
CA LYS A 369 -26.07 124.10 -41.91
C LYS A 369 -25.61 125.12 -42.96
N GLU A 370 -25.78 124.82 -44.25
CA GLU A 370 -25.45 125.75 -45.34
C GLU A 370 -26.41 126.95 -45.40
N LYS A 371 -27.73 126.72 -45.20
CA LYS A 371 -28.71 127.80 -45.06
C LYS A 371 -28.41 128.73 -43.89
N PHE A 372 -28.07 128.16 -42.73
CA PHE A 372 -27.73 128.94 -41.54
C PHE A 372 -26.46 129.77 -41.75
N ALA A 373 -25.44 129.21 -42.40
CA ALA A 373 -24.21 129.94 -42.74
C ALA A 373 -24.46 131.15 -43.67
N LEU A 374 -25.36 131.01 -44.64
CA LEU A 374 -25.77 132.11 -45.53
C LEU A 374 -26.51 133.22 -44.78
N GLN A 375 -27.42 132.86 -43.88
CA GLN A 375 -28.17 133.84 -43.07
C GLN A 375 -27.26 134.59 -42.09
N VAL A 376 -26.31 133.91 -41.45
CA VAL A 376 -25.33 134.54 -40.54
C VAL A 376 -24.41 135.49 -41.31
N LYS A 377 -24.02 135.15 -42.55
CA LYS A 377 -23.20 136.03 -43.39
C LYS A 377 -23.96 137.30 -43.80
N ALA A 378 -25.22 137.16 -44.23
CA ALA A 378 -26.07 138.30 -44.57
C ALA A 378 -26.30 139.24 -43.38
N LEU A 379 -26.50 138.70 -42.18
CA LEU A 379 -26.66 139.49 -40.95
C LEU A 379 -25.37 140.23 -40.57
N SER A 380 -24.21 139.58 -40.73
CA SER A 380 -22.90 140.20 -40.50
C SER A 380 -22.63 141.37 -41.45
N GLU A 381 -23.03 141.27 -42.71
CA GLU A 381 -22.87 142.34 -43.71
C GLU A 381 -23.80 143.53 -43.38
N GLN A 382 -25.02 143.27 -42.90
CA GLN A 382 -25.95 144.31 -42.44
C GLN A 382 -25.47 145.04 -41.18
N MET A 383 -24.87 144.34 -40.22
CA MET A 383 -24.29 144.98 -39.03
C MET A 383 -23.11 145.90 -39.38
N ALA A 384 -22.30 145.53 -40.37
CA ALA A 384 -21.19 146.37 -40.83
C ALA A 384 -21.67 147.67 -41.50
N ALA A 385 -22.77 147.62 -42.25
CA ALA A 385 -23.39 148.81 -42.85
C ALA A 385 -23.91 149.79 -41.77
N LEU A 386 -24.58 149.27 -40.73
CA LEU A 386 -25.06 150.07 -39.60
C LEU A 386 -23.93 150.71 -38.79
N GLN A 387 -22.80 150.03 -38.61
CA GLN A 387 -21.63 150.60 -37.93
C GLN A 387 -20.99 151.76 -38.70
N ASN A 388 -20.95 151.68 -40.03
CA ASN A 388 -20.45 152.80 -40.85
C ASN A 388 -21.39 154.01 -40.77
N ILE A 389 -22.71 153.80 -40.86
CA ILE A 389 -23.71 154.86 -40.71
C ILE A 389 -23.59 155.57 -39.36
N TYR A 390 -23.44 154.82 -38.26
CA TYR A 390 -23.23 155.41 -36.93
C TYR A 390 -21.98 156.29 -36.88
N ARG A 391 -20.89 155.87 -37.55
CA ARG A 391 -19.64 156.62 -37.57
C ARG A 391 -19.75 157.91 -38.37
N ASP A 392 -20.45 157.89 -39.50
CA ASP A 392 -20.59 159.04 -40.38
C ASP A 392 -21.54 160.10 -39.79
N ILE A 393 -22.61 159.69 -39.10
CA ILE A 393 -23.51 160.60 -38.35
C ILE A 393 -22.77 161.30 -37.21
N THR A 394 -21.85 160.61 -36.52
CA THR A 394 -21.15 161.20 -35.36
C THR A 394 -20.13 162.28 -35.76
N ALA A 395 -19.67 162.27 -37.01
CA ALA A 395 -18.69 163.25 -37.52
C ALA A 395 -19.35 164.57 -37.98
N GLU A 396 -20.62 164.55 -38.35
CA GLU A 396 -21.37 165.69 -38.91
C GLU A 396 -22.09 166.55 -37.84
N VAL A 397 -22.24 166.06 -36.60
CA VAL A 397 -22.99 166.76 -35.53
C VAL A 397 -22.12 167.83 -34.83
N PRO A 398 -22.50 169.13 -34.86
CA PRO A 398 -21.76 170.21 -34.19
C PRO A 398 -21.79 170.08 -32.66
N LYS A 399 -20.68 170.43 -31.98
CA LYS A 399 -20.51 170.25 -30.53
C LYS A 399 -21.10 171.39 -29.67
N ASP A 400 -21.55 172.46 -30.30
CA ASP A 400 -21.81 173.73 -29.64
C ASP A 400 -22.72 174.66 -30.45
N PHE A 401 -23.54 175.42 -29.73
CA PHE A 401 -24.69 176.19 -30.23
C PHE A 401 -24.30 177.36 -31.15
N ASP A 402 -23.07 177.88 -31.01
CA ASP A 402 -22.56 178.97 -31.85
C ASP A 402 -22.23 178.50 -33.29
N ALA A 403 -21.88 177.23 -33.47
CA ALA A 403 -21.60 176.62 -34.78
C ALA A 403 -22.87 176.32 -35.60
N TYR A 404 -24.02 176.17 -34.94
CA TYR A 404 -25.32 175.93 -35.57
C TYR A 404 -25.87 177.17 -36.28
N ASN A 405 -25.75 178.35 -35.65
CA ASN A 405 -26.32 179.60 -36.17
C ASN A 405 -25.56 180.17 -37.38
N SER A 406 -24.28 179.82 -37.55
CA SER A 406 -23.49 180.23 -38.72
C SER A 406 -23.82 179.44 -39.99
N ARG A 407 -24.61 178.36 -39.91
CA ARG A 407 -25.06 177.53 -41.03
C ARG A 407 -26.53 177.75 -41.43
N GLY A 408 -27.16 178.83 -40.99
CA GLY A 408 -28.51 179.21 -41.47
C GLY A 408 -29.66 178.35 -40.95
N GLY A 409 -29.46 177.59 -39.87
CA GLY A 409 -30.53 176.79 -39.25
C GLY A 409 -30.84 175.46 -39.94
N ASP A 410 -29.94 174.96 -40.79
CA ASP A 410 -30.07 173.67 -41.47
C ASP A 410 -29.02 172.67 -40.97
N TRP A 411 -29.47 171.43 -40.70
CA TRP A 411 -28.68 170.36 -40.08
C TRP A 411 -27.74 169.66 -41.06
N GLY A 412 -27.70 170.02 -42.35
CA GLY A 412 -26.78 169.45 -43.34
C GLY A 412 -27.02 167.96 -43.68
N VAL A 413 -27.91 167.28 -42.96
CA VAL A 413 -28.21 165.84 -43.09
C VAL A 413 -28.97 165.49 -44.38
N ASN A 414 -29.39 166.49 -45.17
CA ASN A 414 -30.17 166.31 -46.40
C ASN A 414 -29.34 165.97 -47.65
N GLN A 415 -28.04 165.67 -47.51
CA GLN A 415 -27.18 165.26 -48.63
C GLN A 415 -26.53 163.88 -48.48
N SER A 416 -26.94 163.07 -47.49
CA SER A 416 -26.51 161.66 -47.44
C SER A 416 -27.32 160.85 -48.45
N HIS A 417 -26.66 160.48 -49.55
CA HIS A 417 -27.14 159.54 -50.57
C HIS A 417 -27.50 158.15 -49.98
N GLU A 418 -27.16 157.90 -48.70
CA GLU A 418 -27.47 156.66 -47.99
C GLU A 418 -28.88 156.63 -47.38
N ILE A 419 -29.48 157.77 -47.02
CA ILE A 419 -30.84 157.81 -46.42
C ILE A 419 -31.91 157.46 -47.46
N ASP A 420 -31.80 157.99 -48.68
CA ASP A 420 -32.71 157.64 -49.79
C ASP A 420 -32.56 156.17 -50.21
N ALA A 421 -31.32 155.63 -50.16
CA ALA A 421 -31.06 154.21 -50.43
C ALA A 421 -31.74 153.30 -49.41
N LEU A 422 -31.74 153.70 -48.12
CA LEU A 422 -32.43 153.00 -47.03
C LEU A 422 -33.94 153.01 -47.21
N ILE A 423 -34.53 154.14 -47.61
CA ILE A 423 -35.97 154.25 -47.88
C ILE A 423 -36.36 153.33 -49.06
N GLN A 424 -35.57 153.30 -50.14
CA GLN A 424 -35.81 152.38 -51.26
C GLN A 424 -35.65 150.90 -50.87
N GLN A 425 -34.68 150.57 -50.02
CA GLN A 425 -34.50 149.19 -49.53
C GLN A 425 -35.69 148.74 -48.68
N ILE A 426 -36.21 149.61 -47.80
CA ILE A 426 -37.39 149.33 -46.98
C ILE A 426 -38.61 149.10 -47.87
N GLU A 427 -38.85 149.97 -48.86
CA GLU A 427 -39.96 149.77 -49.80
C GLU A 427 -39.83 148.48 -50.60
N THR A 428 -38.62 148.13 -51.03
CA THR A 428 -38.36 146.92 -51.83
C THR A 428 -38.57 145.65 -51.02
N ASN A 429 -38.10 145.64 -49.77
CA ASN A 429 -38.27 144.48 -48.87
C ASN A 429 -39.74 144.28 -48.50
N VAL A 430 -40.47 145.35 -48.18
CA VAL A 430 -41.91 145.28 -47.88
C VAL A 430 -42.71 144.79 -49.09
N LYS A 431 -42.40 145.29 -50.31
CA LYS A 431 -43.06 144.82 -51.55
C LYS A 431 -42.75 143.36 -51.87
N THR A 432 -41.54 142.89 -51.59
CA THR A 432 -41.12 141.50 -51.84
C THR A 432 -41.82 140.53 -50.89
N HIS A 433 -41.91 140.87 -49.60
CA HIS A 433 -42.55 140.02 -48.61
C HIS A 433 -44.07 139.93 -48.79
N ILE A 434 -44.71 141.01 -49.24
CA ILE A 434 -46.13 140.98 -49.64
C ILE A 434 -46.35 140.07 -50.86
N ARG A 435 -45.39 140.01 -51.79
CA ARG A 435 -45.47 139.16 -52.98
C ARG A 435 -45.27 137.67 -52.66
N GLU A 436 -44.40 137.35 -51.71
CA GLU A 436 -44.21 135.98 -51.20
C GLU A 436 -45.45 135.48 -50.44
N MET A 437 -46.03 136.30 -49.56
CA MET A 437 -47.29 135.95 -48.87
C MET A 437 -48.46 135.75 -49.83
N LEU A 438 -48.56 136.54 -50.91
CA LEU A 438 -49.61 136.36 -51.92
C LEU A 438 -49.38 135.12 -52.81
N GLY A 439 -48.13 134.67 -52.97
CA GLY A 439 -47.79 133.43 -53.68
C GLY A 439 -48.22 132.19 -52.91
N ASP A 440 -47.98 132.15 -51.60
CA ASP A 440 -48.34 131.01 -50.76
C ASP A 440 -49.87 130.86 -50.62
N ILE A 441 -50.63 131.97 -50.59
CA ILE A 441 -52.09 131.94 -50.50
C ILE A 441 -52.75 131.45 -51.81
N SER A 442 -52.06 131.52 -52.95
CA SER A 442 -52.59 131.07 -54.25
C SER A 442 -52.28 129.59 -54.58
N SER A 443 -51.64 128.86 -53.66
CA SER A 443 -51.19 127.46 -53.87
C SER A 443 -51.95 126.39 -53.06
N ASP A 444 -53.01 126.76 -52.34
CA ASP A 444 -53.94 125.84 -51.67
C ASP A 444 -55.30 125.74 -52.39
N VAL A 445 -55.22 125.57 -53.71
CA VAL A 445 -56.13 124.73 -54.52
C VAL A 445 -55.34 123.53 -55.01
#